data_AF-A0A382ZCJ9-F1
#
_entry.id   AF-A0A382ZCJ9-F1
#
_cell.length_a   1.000
_cell.length_b   1.000
_cell.length_c   1.000
_cell.angle_alpha   90.00
_cell.angle_beta   90.00
_cell.angle_gamma   90.00
#
_symmetry.space_group_name_H-M   'P 1'
#
loop_
_entity.id
_entity.type
_entity.pdbx_description
1 polymer ?
#
loop_
_entity_poly.entity_id
_entity_poly.type
_entity_poly.pdbx_seq_one_letter_code
_entity_poly.pdbx_strand_id
1 'polypeptide(L)'
;YFFAKLAKTYPKDLKEFYVSQFINDAKYVGDMMDPAAKRYYVEYKKVHESIHRVFEKDINTLSNKEFDNLLVVNNINTPPEVITRWMEEDITLETVVILDQLTNFMEKEGSKITETLFWPDTSRKIRKYSPFVNFKKDKCLNIIKKGFTKPQ
;
A
#
# COMPACT_ATOMS: atom_id res chain seq x y z
N TYR A 1 -27.33 7.70 -12.58
CA TYR A 1 -26.91 9.11 -12.40
C TYR A 1 -25.45 9.23 -11.99
N PHE A 2 -25.01 8.69 -10.84
CA PHE A 2 -23.64 8.85 -10.30
C PHE A 2 -22.52 8.35 -11.23
N PHE A 3 -22.61 7.10 -11.72
CA PHE A 3 -21.61 6.53 -12.64
C PHE A 3 -21.40 7.38 -13.91
N ALA A 4 -22.48 7.88 -14.52
CA ALA A 4 -22.41 8.74 -15.70
C ALA A 4 -21.74 10.09 -15.40
N LYS A 5 -21.93 10.63 -14.19
CA LYS A 5 -21.25 11.85 -13.75
C LYS A 5 -19.76 11.61 -13.58
N LEU A 6 -19.35 10.55 -12.88
CA LEU A 6 -17.94 10.19 -12.69
C LEU A 6 -17.24 9.91 -14.02
N ALA A 7 -17.89 9.19 -14.94
CA ALA A 7 -17.34 8.92 -16.27
C ALA A 7 -17.11 10.19 -17.10
N LYS A 8 -17.95 11.22 -16.93
CA LYS A 8 -17.74 12.53 -17.56
C LYS A 8 -16.63 13.33 -16.88
N THR A 9 -16.47 13.21 -15.56
CA THR A 9 -15.45 13.93 -14.79
C THR A 9 -14.05 13.35 -14.98
N TYR A 10 -13.93 12.01 -15.05
CA TYR A 10 -12.64 11.31 -15.16
C TYR A 10 -12.60 10.39 -16.39
N PRO A 11 -12.74 10.91 -17.62
CA PRO A 11 -12.94 10.08 -18.82
C PRO A 11 -11.77 9.15 -19.13
N LYS A 12 -10.55 9.48 -18.71
CA LYS A 12 -9.34 8.68 -18.93
C LYS A 12 -8.86 7.93 -17.69
N ASP A 13 -9.21 8.46 -16.52
CA ASP A 13 -8.66 7.99 -15.24
C ASP A 13 -9.72 7.35 -14.34
N LEU A 14 -10.93 7.07 -14.87
CA LEU A 14 -12.05 6.54 -14.08
C LEU A 14 -11.67 5.31 -13.26
N LYS A 15 -10.83 4.43 -13.83
CA LYS A 15 -10.29 3.25 -13.15
C LYS A 15 -9.42 3.64 -11.95
N GLU A 16 -8.45 4.53 -12.14
CA GLU A 16 -7.56 5.02 -11.08
C GLU A 16 -8.36 5.75 -9.99
N PHE A 17 -9.37 6.53 -10.40
CA PHE A 17 -10.31 7.14 -9.50
C PHE A 17 -10.99 6.08 -8.62
N TYR A 18 -11.63 5.05 -9.20
CA TYR A 18 -12.26 3.99 -8.40
C TYR A 18 -11.28 3.26 -7.48
N VAL A 19 -10.09 2.94 -7.95
CA VAL A 19 -9.05 2.30 -7.13
C VAL A 19 -8.71 3.17 -5.92
N SER A 20 -8.52 4.47 -6.11
CA SER A 20 -8.26 5.41 -5.01
C SER A 20 -9.40 5.46 -3.99
N GLN A 21 -10.65 5.27 -4.42
CA GLN A 21 -11.80 5.21 -3.52
C GLN A 21 -11.83 3.91 -2.72
N PHE A 22 -11.60 2.76 -3.39
CA PHE A 22 -11.70 1.45 -2.75
C PHE A 22 -10.61 1.19 -1.71
N ILE A 23 -9.39 1.69 -1.91
CA ILE A 23 -8.33 1.57 -0.89
C ILE A 23 -8.62 2.40 0.37
N ASN A 24 -9.42 3.47 0.23
CA ASN A 24 -9.92 4.33 1.31
C ASN A 24 -11.32 3.92 1.82
N ASP A 25 -11.74 2.67 1.55
CA ASP A 25 -13.00 2.07 2.03
C ASP A 25 -14.30 2.79 1.59
N ALA A 26 -14.23 3.67 0.60
CA ALA A 26 -15.41 4.24 -0.05
C ALA A 26 -16.03 3.20 -0.99
N LYS A 27 -17.02 2.44 -0.48
CA LYS A 27 -17.63 1.30 -1.16
C LYS A 27 -18.80 1.67 -2.06
N TYR A 28 -19.55 2.73 -1.73
CA TYR A 28 -20.74 3.13 -2.47
C TYR A 28 -20.45 4.31 -3.40
N VAL A 29 -20.96 4.24 -4.63
CA VAL A 29 -20.70 5.24 -5.68
C VAL A 29 -21.24 6.64 -5.33
N GLY A 30 -22.24 6.72 -4.46
CA GLY A 30 -22.75 8.00 -3.97
C GLY A 30 -21.73 8.76 -3.13
N ASP A 31 -21.02 8.04 -2.26
CA ASP A 31 -19.99 8.59 -1.35
C ASP A 31 -18.78 9.09 -2.14
N MET A 32 -18.55 8.52 -3.33
CA MET A 32 -17.48 8.93 -4.25
C MET A 32 -17.74 10.29 -4.93
N MET A 33 -18.82 10.98 -4.57
CA MET A 33 -19.13 12.34 -5.04
C MET A 33 -18.74 13.42 -4.03
N ASP A 34 -18.39 13.04 -2.80
CA ASP A 34 -18.05 13.98 -1.74
C ASP A 34 -16.66 14.62 -1.93
N PRO A 35 -16.39 15.76 -1.27
CA PRO A 35 -15.08 16.41 -1.33
C PRO A 35 -13.91 15.48 -0.95
N ALA A 36 -14.16 14.52 -0.05
CA ALA A 36 -13.19 13.50 0.33
C ALA A 36 -12.73 12.64 -0.87
N ALA A 37 -13.64 12.32 -1.80
CA ALA A 37 -13.33 11.49 -2.96
C ALA A 37 -12.28 12.14 -3.87
N LYS A 38 -12.38 13.46 -4.05
CA LYS A 38 -11.38 14.24 -4.79
C LYS A 38 -10.03 14.23 -4.08
N ARG A 39 -10.03 14.36 -2.74
CA ARG A 39 -8.80 14.30 -1.93
C ARG A 39 -8.11 12.95 -2.08
N TYR A 40 -8.84 11.84 -1.92
CA TYR A 40 -8.30 10.48 -2.08
C TYR A 40 -7.65 10.29 -3.45
N TYR A 41 -8.31 10.77 -4.52
CA TYR A 41 -7.77 10.66 -5.86
C TYR A 41 -6.49 11.50 -6.05
N VAL A 42 -6.45 12.73 -5.52
CA VAL A 42 -5.26 13.59 -5.59
C VAL A 42 -4.08 12.98 -4.82
N GLU A 43 -4.33 12.45 -3.61
CA GLU A 43 -3.30 11.78 -2.81
C GLU A 43 -2.77 10.53 -3.52
N TYR A 44 -3.67 9.71 -4.08
CA TYR A 44 -3.32 8.56 -4.91
C TYR A 44 -2.41 8.94 -6.07
N LYS A 45 -2.79 9.93 -6.89
CA LYS A 45 -1.98 10.38 -8.03
C LYS A 45 -0.61 10.87 -7.59
N LYS A 46 -0.55 11.66 -6.52
CA LYS A 46 0.71 12.18 -5.96
C LYS A 46 1.67 11.06 -5.57
N VAL A 47 1.18 10.01 -4.92
CA VAL A 47 2.00 8.85 -4.55
C VAL A 47 2.48 8.11 -5.80
N HIS A 48 1.59 7.82 -6.75
CA HIS A 48 1.92 7.05 -7.96
C HIS A 48 2.91 7.77 -8.88
N GLU A 49 2.75 9.09 -9.06
CA GLU A 49 3.67 9.92 -9.85
C GLU A 49 5.06 10.03 -9.23
N SER A 50 5.15 9.87 -7.91
CA SER A 50 6.39 9.98 -7.13
C SER A 50 6.78 8.65 -6.45
N ILE A 51 6.35 7.51 -6.99
CA ILE A 51 6.35 6.24 -6.25
C ILE A 51 7.72 5.84 -5.71
N HIS A 52 8.80 6.01 -6.49
CA HIS A 52 10.16 5.69 -6.03
C HIS A 52 10.63 6.60 -4.91
N ARG A 53 10.26 7.89 -4.94
CA ARG A 53 10.64 8.87 -3.92
C ARG A 53 9.87 8.62 -2.61
N VAL A 54 8.57 8.30 -2.72
CA VAL A 54 7.75 7.91 -1.58
C VAL A 54 8.29 6.63 -0.96
N PHE A 55 8.55 5.62 -1.77
CA PHE A 55 9.14 4.36 -1.33
C PHE A 55 10.49 4.57 -0.62
N GLU A 56 11.38 5.41 -1.17
CA GLU A 56 12.66 5.74 -0.52
C GLU A 56 12.47 6.41 0.84
N LYS A 57 11.52 7.35 0.95
CA LYS A 57 11.19 7.99 2.22
C LYS A 57 10.71 6.95 3.24
N ASP A 58 9.76 6.11 2.85
CA ASP A 58 9.17 5.09 3.72
C ASP A 58 10.22 4.06 4.17
N ILE A 59 11.12 3.64 3.27
CA ILE A 59 12.24 2.75 3.61
C ILE A 59 13.19 3.39 4.62
N ASN A 60 13.49 4.68 4.50
CA ASN A 60 14.32 5.39 5.49
C ASN A 60 13.63 5.48 6.87
N THR A 61 12.29 5.54 6.92
CA THR A 61 11.54 5.46 8.18
C THR A 61 11.67 4.07 8.84
N LEU A 62 11.77 3.01 8.02
CA LEU A 62 11.84 1.62 8.46
C LEU A 62 13.27 1.13 8.76
N SER A 63 14.29 1.82 8.27
CA SER A 63 15.69 1.34 8.30
C SER A 63 16.38 1.38 9.67
N ASN A 64 15.65 1.69 10.75
CA ASN A 64 16.15 1.57 12.11
C ASN A 64 16.04 0.14 12.68
N LYS A 65 15.47 -0.80 11.91
CA LYS A 65 15.35 -2.22 12.26
C LYS A 65 15.98 -3.07 11.16
N GLU A 66 16.31 -4.32 11.49
CA GLU A 66 16.70 -5.32 10.51
C GLU A 66 15.57 -5.56 9.51
N PHE A 67 15.91 -5.67 8.23
CA PHE A 67 14.94 -5.80 7.15
C PHE A 67 14.01 -7.01 7.34
N ASP A 68 14.57 -8.17 7.64
CA ASP A 68 13.81 -9.41 7.77
C ASP A 68 12.79 -9.33 8.92
N ASN A 69 13.15 -8.67 10.02
CA ASN A 69 12.27 -8.49 11.18
C ASN A 69 11.01 -7.67 10.86
N LEU A 70 11.04 -6.84 9.81
CA LEU A 70 9.89 -6.07 9.37
C LEU A 70 8.83 -6.93 8.66
N LEU A 71 9.27 -8.05 8.06
CA LEU A 71 8.46 -8.84 7.14
C LEU A 71 7.94 -10.14 7.76
N VAL A 72 8.49 -10.58 8.89
CA VAL A 72 8.10 -11.81 9.58
C VAL A 72 7.04 -11.60 10.67
N VAL A 73 6.25 -12.64 10.93
CA VAL A 73 5.35 -12.69 12.09
C VAL A 73 6.15 -13.09 13.32
N ASN A 74 6.42 -12.14 14.22
CA ASN A 74 7.18 -12.37 15.45
C ASN A 74 6.34 -12.87 16.62
N ASN A 75 5.04 -12.58 16.63
CA ASN A 75 4.11 -12.93 17.70
C ASN A 75 2.83 -13.55 17.13
N ILE A 76 2.25 -14.49 17.88
CA ILE A 76 0.94 -15.06 17.54
C ILE A 76 -0.08 -13.92 17.46
N ASN A 77 -0.91 -13.91 16.40
CA ASN A 77 -1.95 -12.91 16.14
C ASN A 77 -1.48 -11.48 15.82
N THR A 78 -0.18 -11.22 15.62
CA THR A 78 0.29 -9.90 15.17
C THR A 78 0.73 -9.98 13.71
N PRO A 79 0.27 -9.08 12.82
CA PRO A 79 0.78 -9.02 11.47
C PRO A 79 2.26 -8.61 11.46
N PRO A 80 3.00 -8.85 10.36
CA PRO A 80 4.34 -8.29 10.18
C PRO A 80 4.38 -6.79 10.48
N GLU A 81 5.46 -6.33 11.11
CA GLU A 81 5.64 -4.95 11.54
C GLU A 81 5.41 -3.94 10.40
N VAL A 82 5.80 -4.28 9.16
CA VAL A 82 5.55 -3.43 7.98
C VAL A 82 4.07 -3.10 7.79
N ILE A 83 3.17 -4.03 8.13
CA ILE A 83 1.72 -3.83 8.05
C ILE A 83 1.25 -2.95 9.20
N THR A 84 1.78 -3.16 10.40
CA THR A 84 1.51 -2.29 11.57
C THR A 84 1.88 -0.84 11.27
N ARG A 85 3.07 -0.59 10.72
CA ARG A 85 3.51 0.76 10.33
C ARG A 85 2.62 1.40 9.28
N TRP A 86 2.12 0.61 8.34
CA TRP A 86 1.15 1.13 7.37
C TRP A 86 -0.19 1.48 8.05
N MET A 87 -0.68 0.67 8.98
CA MET A 87 -1.90 0.98 9.75
C MET A 87 -1.75 2.24 10.61
N GLU A 88 -0.54 2.53 11.08
CA GLU A 88 -0.18 3.75 11.82
C GLU A 88 0.06 4.96 10.90
N GLU A 89 -0.10 4.81 9.58
CA GLU A 89 0.15 5.84 8.56
C GLU A 89 1.63 6.31 8.46
N ASP A 90 2.57 5.57 9.06
CA ASP A 90 4.01 5.84 8.97
C ASP A 90 4.55 5.65 7.54
N ILE A 91 3.96 4.69 6.82
CA ILE A 91 4.31 4.33 5.44
C ILE A 91 3.05 4.16 4.60
N THR A 92 3.23 4.19 3.28
CA THR A 92 2.14 4.03 2.32
C THR A 92 1.77 2.57 2.05
N LEU A 93 0.53 2.33 1.61
CA LEU A 93 0.08 1.00 1.17
C LEU A 93 0.92 0.53 -0.04
N GLU A 94 1.32 1.45 -0.91
CA GLU A 94 2.21 1.19 -2.04
C GLU A 94 3.54 0.60 -1.58
N THR A 95 4.12 1.08 -0.49
CA THR A 95 5.35 0.52 0.08
C THR A 95 5.15 -0.92 0.53
N VAL A 96 4.04 -1.24 1.20
CA VAL A 96 3.70 -2.62 1.60
C VAL A 96 3.58 -3.52 0.37
N VAL A 97 2.87 -3.06 -0.66
CA VAL A 97 2.71 -3.81 -1.93
C VAL A 97 4.04 -4.01 -2.64
N ILE A 98 4.90 -2.99 -2.73
CA ILE A 98 6.22 -3.10 -3.37
C ILE A 98 7.06 -4.14 -2.63
N LEU A 99 7.09 -4.09 -1.29
CA LEU A 99 7.82 -5.07 -0.48
C LEU A 99 7.28 -6.48 -0.70
N ASP A 100 5.96 -6.66 -0.75
CA ASP A 100 5.34 -7.96 -1.02
C ASP A 100 5.67 -8.48 -2.43
N GLN A 101 5.56 -7.65 -3.47
CA GLN A 101 5.92 -8.05 -4.83
C GLN A 101 7.40 -8.41 -5.00
N LEU A 102 8.29 -7.86 -4.16
CA LEU A 102 9.72 -8.16 -4.18
C LEU A 102 10.10 -9.40 -3.37
N THR A 103 9.39 -9.68 -2.27
CA THR A 103 9.81 -10.68 -1.25
C THR A 103 8.82 -11.82 -1.06
N ASN A 104 7.57 -11.62 -1.50
CA ASN A 104 6.43 -12.50 -1.32
C ASN A 104 6.13 -12.81 0.16
N PHE A 105 6.32 -11.84 1.04
CA PHE A 105 6.19 -12.06 2.49
C PHE A 105 4.73 -12.32 2.91
N MET A 106 3.74 -11.75 2.21
CA MET A 106 2.32 -11.97 2.53
C MET A 106 1.90 -13.42 2.33
N GLU A 107 2.50 -14.13 1.36
CA GLU A 107 2.25 -15.57 1.16
C GLU A 107 2.96 -16.40 2.23
N LYS A 108 4.22 -16.09 2.53
CA LYS A 108 5.07 -16.84 3.47
C LYS A 108 4.62 -16.71 4.92
N GLU A 109 4.25 -15.49 5.32
CA GLU A 109 4.02 -15.13 6.72
C GLU A 109 2.53 -14.95 7.02
N GLY A 110 1.74 -14.60 6.01
CA GLY A 110 0.31 -14.32 6.20
C GLY A 110 -0.54 -15.52 6.63
N SER A 111 -0.08 -16.75 6.36
CA SER A 111 -0.73 -17.99 6.80
C SER A 111 -0.53 -18.27 8.30
N LYS A 112 0.46 -17.64 8.94
CA LYS A 112 0.75 -17.79 10.37
C LYS A 112 -0.14 -16.91 11.26
N ILE A 113 -0.83 -15.94 10.65
CA ILE A 113 -1.71 -15.02 11.38
C ILE A 113 -3.07 -15.69 11.56
N THR A 114 -3.38 -16.06 12.80
CA THR A 114 -4.63 -16.73 13.17
C THR A 114 -5.76 -15.76 13.55
N GLU A 115 -5.46 -14.47 13.69
CA GLU A 115 -6.47 -13.46 14.01
C GLU A 115 -7.44 -13.27 12.85
N THR A 116 -8.75 -13.34 13.12
CA THR A 116 -9.78 -13.42 12.07
C THR A 116 -10.54 -12.12 11.85
N LEU A 117 -10.46 -11.14 12.75
CA LEU A 117 -11.27 -9.93 12.66
C LEU A 117 -10.76 -8.94 11.60
N PHE A 118 -9.46 -8.63 11.62
CA PHE A 118 -8.87 -7.60 10.77
C PHE A 118 -8.06 -8.16 9.61
N TRP A 119 -7.34 -9.26 9.84
CA TRP A 119 -6.39 -9.80 8.88
C TRP A 119 -6.99 -10.18 7.52
N PRO A 120 -8.17 -10.82 7.44
CA PRO A 120 -8.73 -11.20 6.15
C PRO A 120 -9.00 -10.00 5.23
N ASP A 121 -9.48 -8.89 5.79
CA ASP A 121 -9.78 -7.68 5.02
C ASP A 121 -8.52 -6.91 4.66
N THR A 122 -7.56 -6.78 5.59
CA THR A 122 -6.24 -6.21 5.31
C THR A 122 -5.52 -6.96 4.19
N SER A 123 -5.40 -8.28 4.33
CA SER A 123 -4.74 -9.14 3.34
C SER A 123 -5.42 -9.05 1.97
N ARG A 124 -6.76 -9.06 1.96
CA ARG A 124 -7.54 -8.88 0.73
C ARG A 124 -7.31 -7.52 0.09
N LYS A 125 -7.26 -6.43 0.88
CA LYS A 125 -7.00 -5.07 0.38
C LYS A 125 -5.63 -4.99 -0.29
N ILE A 126 -4.57 -5.45 0.37
CA ILE A 126 -3.20 -5.48 -0.18
C ILE A 126 -3.16 -6.28 -1.49
N ARG A 127 -3.70 -7.51 -1.51
CA ARG A 127 -3.67 -8.38 -2.69
C ARG A 127 -4.47 -7.82 -3.88
N LYS A 128 -5.67 -7.29 -3.63
CA LYS A 128 -6.51 -6.68 -4.69
C LYS A 128 -5.92 -5.38 -5.22
N TYR A 129 -5.18 -4.66 -4.39
CA TYR A 129 -4.54 -3.42 -4.80
C TYR A 129 -3.23 -3.64 -5.56
N SER A 130 -2.52 -4.73 -5.26
CA SER A 130 -1.24 -5.11 -5.88
C SER A 130 -1.11 -4.84 -7.39
N PRO A 131 -2.04 -5.24 -8.27
CA PRO A 131 -1.91 -5.02 -9.72
C PRO A 131 -1.97 -3.56 -10.16
N PHE A 132 -2.33 -2.63 -9.29
CA PHE A 132 -2.40 -1.20 -9.60
C PHE A 132 -1.13 -0.44 -9.20
N VAL A 133 -0.19 -1.07 -8.51
CA VAL A 133 1.07 -0.45 -8.05
C VAL A 133 2.18 -0.78 -9.05
N ASN A 134 2.49 0.16 -9.94
CA ASN A 134 3.52 -0.01 -10.96
C ASN A 134 4.84 0.67 -10.55
N PHE A 135 5.94 -0.07 -10.58
CA PHE A 135 7.27 0.46 -10.22
C PHE A 135 8.40 -0.21 -10.99
N LYS A 136 9.55 0.47 -11.03
CA LYS A 136 10.82 -0.08 -11.52
C LYS A 136 11.49 -0.94 -10.45
N LYS A 137 11.48 -2.26 -10.63
CA LYS A 137 12.03 -3.26 -9.69
C LYS A 137 13.45 -2.93 -9.21
N ASP A 138 14.37 -2.67 -10.15
CA ASP A 138 15.78 -2.41 -9.83
C ASP A 138 15.97 -1.16 -8.96
N LYS A 139 15.15 -0.13 -9.17
CA LYS A 139 15.20 1.08 -8.34
C LYS A 139 14.81 0.78 -6.90
N CYS A 140 13.71 0.06 -6.70
CA CYS A 140 13.24 -0.31 -5.37
C CYS A 140 14.23 -1.25 -4.65
N LEU A 141 14.81 -2.22 -5.36
CA LEU A 141 15.87 -3.07 -4.80
C LEU A 141 17.10 -2.27 -4.37
N ASN A 142 17.52 -1.28 -5.17
CA ASN A 142 18.63 -0.40 -4.81
C ASN A 142 18.30 0.48 -3.59
N ILE A 143 17.06 0.97 -3.49
CA ILE A 143 16.59 1.74 -2.32
C ILE A 143 16.65 0.87 -1.06
N ILE A 144 16.12 -0.37 -1.10
CA ILE A 144 16.15 -1.31 0.03
C ILE A 144 17.60 -1.56 0.47
N LYS A 145 18.49 -1.92 -0.46
CA LYS A 145 19.91 -2.15 -0.14
C LYS A 145 20.53 -0.92 0.53
N LYS A 146 20.33 0.27 -0.04
CA LYS A 146 20.83 1.51 0.56
C LYS A 146 20.23 1.82 1.94
N GLY A 147 18.99 1.42 2.20
CA GLY A 147 18.35 1.62 3.50
C GLY A 147 18.92 0.71 4.57
N PHE A 148 19.07 -0.58 4.27
CA PHE A 148 19.35 -1.62 5.27
C PHE A 148 20.79 -2.14 5.29
N THR A 149 21.66 -1.77 4.33
CA THR A 149 23.07 -2.21 4.31
C THR A 149 24.07 -1.07 4.47
N LYS A 150 23.63 0.13 4.90
CA LYS A 150 24.58 1.18 5.30
C LYS A 150 25.26 0.75 6.60
N PRO A 151 26.60 0.84 6.70
CA PRO A 151 27.26 0.67 7.99
C PRO A 151 26.75 1.74 8.95
N GLN A 152 26.31 1.31 10.13
CA GLN A 152 25.97 2.18 11.26
C GLN A 152 27.18 2.97 11.72
#